data_AF-A0A3C1NKF7-F1
#
_entry.id   AF-A0A3C1NKF7-F1
#
_cell.length_a   1.000
_cell.length_b   1.000
_cell.length_c   1.000
_cell.angle_alpha   90.00
_cell.angle_beta   90.00
_cell.angle_gamma   90.00
#
_symmetry.space_group_name_H-M   'P 1'
#
loop_
_entity.id
_entity.type
_entity.pdbx_description
1 polymer ?
#
loop_
_entity_poly.entity_id
_entity_poly.type
_entity_poly.pdbx_seq_one_letter_code
_entity_poly.pdbx_strand_id
1 'polypeptide(L)'
;MDLAGFLNAKAKEYENPLFIEADPICIPHRFTKKQDIEIAGFFAAIFAWGNRTTIIRKSEELMALMGNSPHEFCLAHDPAGLKKLMEFKHRTFTATDILYFISFFHHHYSRYDSLESAFTRSMKRTDKTVESALAGFYHYVFSLDDVPKRTRKHIASP
;
A
#
# COMPACT_ATOMS: atom_id res chain seq x y z
N MET A 1 -22.66 15.75 -23.54
CA MET A 1 -22.02 15.51 -22.24
C MET A 1 -20.53 15.72 -22.45
N ASP A 2 -19.91 16.63 -21.72
CA ASP A 2 -18.47 16.85 -21.77
C ASP A 2 -17.71 15.72 -21.05
N LEU A 3 -16.38 15.70 -21.16
CA LEU A 3 -15.57 14.66 -20.54
C LEU A 3 -15.76 14.63 -19.01
N ALA A 4 -15.81 15.80 -18.38
CA ALA A 4 -16.03 15.91 -16.94
C ALA A 4 -17.38 15.33 -16.52
N GLY A 5 -18.47 15.69 -17.21
CA GLY A 5 -19.80 15.15 -16.96
C GLY A 5 -19.87 13.64 -17.16
N PHE A 6 -19.20 13.11 -18.18
CA PHE A 6 -19.12 11.68 -18.43
C PHE A 6 -18.39 10.94 -17.30
N LEU A 7 -17.20 11.43 -16.89
CA LEU A 7 -16.42 10.82 -15.82
C LEU A 7 -17.14 10.87 -14.47
N ASN A 8 -17.79 11.99 -14.15
CA ASN A 8 -18.57 12.12 -12.91
C ASN A 8 -19.79 11.18 -12.90
N ALA A 9 -20.47 11.02 -14.03
CA ALA A 9 -21.58 10.07 -14.14
C ALA A 9 -21.09 8.63 -13.93
N LYS A 10 -19.94 8.26 -14.50
CA LYS A 10 -19.33 6.93 -14.31
C LYS A 10 -18.85 6.72 -12.89
N ALA A 11 -18.24 7.73 -12.26
CA ALA A 11 -17.87 7.66 -10.84
C ALA A 11 -19.09 7.37 -9.98
N LYS A 12 -20.19 8.10 -10.18
CA LYS A 12 -21.45 7.85 -9.44
C LYS A 12 -22.06 6.46 -9.67
N GLU A 13 -21.87 5.90 -10.86
CA GLU A 13 -22.34 4.55 -11.20
C GLU A 13 -21.55 3.46 -10.47
N TYR A 14 -20.22 3.61 -10.37
CA TYR A 14 -19.31 2.58 -9.85
C TYR A 14 -18.86 2.78 -8.41
N GLU A 15 -19.00 3.98 -7.83
CA GLU A 15 -18.75 4.29 -6.42
C GLU A 15 -19.91 3.77 -5.55
N ASN A 16 -20.10 2.45 -5.57
CA ASN A 16 -21.15 1.76 -4.86
C ASN A 16 -20.52 0.64 -4.01
N PRO A 17 -20.86 0.53 -2.71
CA PRO A 17 -20.36 -0.53 -1.82
C PRO A 17 -20.52 -1.95 -2.37
N LEU A 18 -21.50 -2.20 -3.25
CA LEU A 18 -21.68 -3.49 -3.92
C LEU A 18 -20.45 -3.92 -4.75
N PHE A 19 -19.62 -2.98 -5.21
CA PHE A 19 -18.39 -3.30 -5.93
C PHE A 19 -17.23 -3.68 -5.00
N ILE A 20 -17.30 -3.34 -3.70
CA ILE A 20 -16.22 -3.58 -2.75
C ILE A 20 -15.86 -5.06 -2.69
N GLU A 21 -16.85 -5.95 -2.55
CA GLU A 21 -16.62 -7.40 -2.37
C GLU A 21 -15.74 -8.00 -3.47
N ALA A 22 -15.93 -7.54 -4.72
CA ALA A 22 -15.21 -8.05 -5.87
C ALA A 22 -13.93 -7.26 -6.19
N ASP A 23 -13.62 -6.18 -5.47
CA ASP A 23 -12.51 -5.25 -5.73
C ASP A 23 -11.40 -5.38 -4.65
N PRO A 24 -10.11 -5.14 -4.97
CA PRO A 24 -9.04 -5.16 -3.97
C PRO A 24 -9.25 -4.25 -2.75
N ILE A 25 -10.11 -3.23 -2.85
CA ILE A 25 -10.51 -2.41 -1.70
C ILE A 25 -11.23 -3.22 -0.61
N CYS A 26 -11.73 -4.43 -0.88
CA CYS A 26 -12.25 -5.31 0.18
C CYS A 26 -11.20 -5.63 1.26
N ILE A 27 -9.92 -5.64 0.91
CA ILE A 27 -8.84 -6.03 1.81
C ILE A 27 -8.68 -5.06 2.99
N PRO A 28 -8.51 -3.73 2.79
CA PRO A 28 -8.49 -2.79 3.91
C PRO A 28 -9.80 -2.77 4.71
N HIS A 29 -10.95 -2.99 4.07
CA HIS A 29 -12.26 -3.04 4.75
C HIS A 29 -12.42 -4.20 5.75
N ARG A 30 -11.52 -5.19 5.74
CA ARG A 30 -11.50 -6.29 6.73
C ARG A 30 -10.92 -5.87 8.08
N PHE A 31 -10.30 -4.69 8.17
CA PHE A 31 -9.62 -4.22 9.37
C PHE A 31 -10.35 -3.01 9.98
N THR A 32 -10.18 -2.83 11.29
CA THR A 32 -10.76 -1.70 12.04
C THR A 32 -9.70 -0.74 12.57
N LYS A 33 -8.49 -1.24 12.83
CA LYS A 33 -7.34 -0.43 13.26
C LYS A 33 -6.80 0.38 12.08
N LYS A 34 -6.65 1.70 12.26
CA LYS A 34 -6.22 2.64 11.22
C LYS A 34 -4.96 2.16 10.47
N GLN A 35 -3.92 1.77 11.20
CA GLN A 35 -2.65 1.38 10.60
C GLN A 35 -2.74 0.04 9.84
N ASP A 36 -3.61 -0.88 10.30
CA ASP A 36 -3.84 -2.13 9.56
C ASP A 36 -4.56 -1.85 8.24
N ILE A 37 -5.54 -0.94 8.25
CA ILE A 37 -6.24 -0.45 7.04
C ILE A 37 -5.23 0.19 6.08
N GLU A 38 -4.33 1.04 6.59
CA GLU A 38 -3.31 1.73 5.78
C GLU A 38 -2.33 0.75 5.12
N ILE A 39 -1.80 -0.23 5.87
CA ILE A 39 -0.86 -1.22 5.33
C ILE A 39 -1.56 -2.17 4.35
N ALA A 40 -2.78 -2.62 4.69
CA ALA A 40 -3.59 -3.46 3.82
C ALA A 40 -3.94 -2.74 2.51
N GLY A 41 -4.38 -1.48 2.59
CA GLY A 41 -4.66 -0.63 1.44
C GLY A 41 -3.42 -0.38 0.58
N PHE A 42 -2.27 -0.16 1.21
CA PHE A 42 -0.99 0.00 0.52
C PHE A 42 -0.66 -1.24 -0.32
N PHE A 43 -0.65 -2.45 0.27
CA PHE A 43 -0.33 -3.66 -0.49
C PHE A 43 -1.38 -3.99 -1.56
N ALA A 44 -2.67 -3.79 -1.26
CA ALA A 44 -3.73 -3.96 -2.24
C ALA A 44 -3.51 -3.05 -3.47
N ALA A 45 -3.15 -1.79 -3.25
CA ALA A 45 -2.82 -0.84 -4.31
C ALA A 45 -1.56 -1.23 -5.10
N ILE A 46 -0.48 -1.65 -4.43
CA ILE A 46 0.74 -2.14 -5.08
C ILE A 46 0.45 -3.35 -5.97
N PHE A 47 -0.48 -4.21 -5.56
CA PHE A 47 -0.84 -5.41 -6.31
C PHE A 47 -1.85 -5.17 -7.42
N ALA A 48 -2.50 -4.01 -7.49
CA ALA A 48 -3.66 -3.67 -8.33
C ALA A 48 -3.38 -3.59 -9.85
N TRP A 49 -2.48 -4.43 -10.35
CA TRP A 49 -2.21 -4.59 -11.77
C TRP A 49 -2.23 -6.07 -12.19
N GLY A 50 -3.29 -6.46 -12.89
CA GLY A 50 -3.49 -7.80 -13.40
C GLY A 50 -4.89 -8.34 -13.12
N ASN A 51 -5.00 -9.66 -12.95
CA ASN A 51 -6.28 -10.33 -12.72
C ASN A 51 -6.78 -10.06 -11.28
N ARG A 52 -7.98 -9.49 -11.17
CA ARG A 52 -8.61 -9.08 -9.91
C ARG A 52 -8.71 -10.19 -8.86
N THR A 53 -9.16 -11.37 -9.23
CA THR A 53 -9.24 -12.53 -8.31
C THR A 53 -7.88 -12.92 -7.76
N THR A 54 -6.83 -12.84 -8.59
CA THR A 54 -5.45 -13.09 -8.14
C THR A 54 -4.96 -12.00 -7.20
N ILE A 55 -5.30 -10.74 -7.45
CA ILE A 55 -4.92 -9.60 -6.61
C ILE A 55 -5.52 -9.74 -5.21
N ILE A 56 -6.81 -10.03 -5.13
CA ILE A 56 -7.52 -10.25 -3.85
C ILE A 56 -6.85 -11.42 -3.12
N ARG A 57 -6.79 -12.60 -3.75
CA ARG A 57 -6.18 -13.80 -3.15
C ARG A 57 -4.75 -13.55 -2.64
N LYS A 58 -3.93 -12.83 -3.40
CA LYS A 58 -2.54 -12.53 -3.00
C LYS A 58 -2.45 -11.51 -1.88
N SER A 59 -3.36 -10.55 -1.83
CA SER A 59 -3.45 -9.62 -0.71
C SER A 59 -3.90 -10.36 0.56
N GLU A 60 -4.89 -11.25 0.47
CA GLU A 60 -5.34 -12.09 1.58
C GLU A 60 -4.25 -13.02 2.09
N GLU A 61 -3.52 -13.68 1.18
CA GLU A 61 -2.35 -14.51 1.49
C GLU A 61 -1.31 -13.72 2.28
N LEU A 62 -0.98 -12.50 1.85
CA LEU A 62 -0.02 -11.65 2.57
C LEU A 62 -0.52 -11.25 3.95
N MET A 63 -1.78 -10.81 4.07
CA MET A 63 -2.37 -10.44 5.36
C MET A 63 -2.38 -11.64 6.32
N ALA A 64 -2.68 -12.85 5.82
CA ALA A 64 -2.64 -14.06 6.62
C ALA A 64 -1.21 -14.44 7.06
N LEU A 65 -0.20 -14.26 6.21
CA LEU A 65 1.21 -14.45 6.58
C LEU A 65 1.66 -13.48 7.69
N MET A 66 1.03 -12.31 7.77
CA MET A 66 1.20 -11.32 8.84
C MET A 66 0.25 -11.54 10.04
N GLY A 67 -0.43 -12.69 10.12
CA GLY A 67 -1.34 -13.02 11.22
C GLY A 67 -2.63 -12.21 11.25
N ASN A 68 -3.01 -11.56 10.13
CA ASN A 68 -4.08 -10.56 10.06
C ASN A 68 -3.91 -9.42 11.09
N SER A 69 -2.67 -9.06 11.41
CA SER A 69 -2.33 -7.88 12.23
C SER A 69 -1.09 -7.20 11.62
N PRO A 70 -1.18 -6.69 10.38
CA PRO A 70 -0.02 -6.24 9.62
C PRO A 70 0.77 -5.11 10.29
N HIS A 71 0.13 -4.20 11.03
CA HIS A 71 0.82 -3.16 11.78
C HIS A 71 1.67 -3.75 12.91
N GLU A 72 1.10 -4.66 13.70
CA GLU A 72 1.85 -5.34 14.77
C GLU A 72 3.00 -6.17 14.20
N PHE A 73 2.75 -6.89 13.10
CA PHE A 73 3.78 -7.62 12.37
C PHE A 73 4.93 -6.68 11.94
N CYS A 74 4.64 -5.50 11.37
CA CYS A 74 5.68 -4.56 10.99
C CYS A 74 6.49 -4.04 12.20
N LEU A 75 5.85 -3.79 13.34
CA LEU A 75 6.53 -3.30 14.54
C LEU A 75 7.34 -4.38 15.28
N ALA A 76 6.83 -5.61 15.34
CA ALA A 76 7.31 -6.66 16.22
C ALA A 76 7.64 -7.99 15.48
N HIS A 77 7.99 -7.94 14.20
CA HIS A 77 8.40 -9.13 13.46
C HIS A 77 9.67 -9.75 14.04
N ASP A 78 9.73 -11.08 13.99
CA ASP A 78 10.91 -11.86 14.32
C ASP A 78 11.50 -12.52 13.06
N PRO A 79 12.72 -13.08 13.12
CA PRO A 79 13.33 -13.74 11.97
C PRO A 79 12.48 -14.89 11.40
N ALA A 80 11.72 -15.59 12.25
CA ALA A 80 10.86 -16.69 11.82
C ALA A 80 9.64 -16.18 11.01
N GLY A 81 9.03 -15.07 11.44
CA GLY A 81 7.96 -14.38 10.74
C GLY A 81 8.41 -13.85 9.38
N LEU A 82 9.57 -13.21 9.31
CA LEU A 82 10.15 -12.76 8.04
C LEU A 82 10.44 -13.92 7.09
N LYS A 83 10.90 -15.06 7.61
CA LYS A 83 11.17 -16.25 6.80
C LYS A 83 9.91 -16.77 6.08
N LYS A 84 8.72 -16.63 6.67
CA LYS A 84 7.45 -17.03 6.04
C LYS A 84 7.15 -16.24 4.76
N LEU A 85 7.69 -15.03 4.64
CA LEU A 85 7.47 -14.14 3.49
C LEU A 85 8.42 -14.43 2.32
N MET A 86 9.45 -15.26 2.52
CA MET A 86 10.48 -15.53 1.52
C MET A 86 9.94 -16.20 0.26
N GLU A 87 8.88 -16.99 0.39
CA GLU A 87 8.24 -17.68 -0.73
C GLU A 87 7.13 -16.84 -1.39
N PHE A 88 6.78 -15.68 -0.81
CA PHE A 88 5.73 -14.84 -1.37
C PHE A 88 6.20 -14.18 -2.66
N LYS A 89 5.33 -14.25 -3.67
CA LYS A 89 5.48 -13.54 -4.94
C LYS A 89 4.13 -13.19 -5.52
N HIS A 90 4.06 -12.00 -6.11
CA HIS A 90 2.95 -11.54 -6.94
C HIS A 90 3.52 -10.83 -8.17
N ARG A 91 3.47 -11.51 -9.32
CA ARG A 91 3.97 -10.97 -10.59
C ARG A 91 5.45 -10.55 -10.47
N THR A 92 5.74 -9.26 -10.54
CA THR A 92 7.09 -8.70 -10.41
C THR A 92 7.46 -8.33 -8.97
N PHE A 93 6.52 -8.42 -8.03
CA PHE A 93 6.72 -8.16 -6.60
C PHE A 93 7.17 -9.45 -5.90
N THR A 94 8.30 -9.36 -5.20
CA THR A 94 9.00 -10.51 -4.61
C THR A 94 9.25 -10.31 -3.11
N ALA A 95 9.70 -11.37 -2.43
CA ALA A 95 10.12 -11.30 -1.03
C ALA A 95 11.08 -10.14 -0.73
N THR A 96 12.08 -9.88 -1.58
CA THR A 96 12.99 -8.73 -1.43
C THR A 96 12.24 -7.39 -1.32
N ASP A 97 11.18 -7.22 -2.11
CA ASP A 97 10.39 -5.99 -2.09
C ASP A 97 9.56 -5.92 -0.79
N ILE A 98 8.93 -7.03 -0.39
CA ILE A 98 8.17 -7.12 0.87
C ILE A 98 9.03 -6.77 2.09
N LEU A 99 10.21 -7.38 2.19
CA LEU A 99 11.12 -7.15 3.32
C LEU A 99 11.54 -5.69 3.41
N TYR A 100 11.76 -5.04 2.26
CA TYR A 100 12.01 -3.61 2.23
C TYR A 100 10.82 -2.81 2.77
N PHE A 101 9.61 -3.07 2.27
CA PHE A 101 8.41 -2.36 2.73
C PHE A 101 8.12 -2.59 4.21
N ILE A 102 8.38 -3.79 4.76
CA ILE A 102 8.29 -4.05 6.20
C ILE A 102 9.30 -3.20 6.97
N SER A 103 10.54 -3.11 6.49
CA SER A 103 11.58 -2.28 7.10
C SER A 103 11.18 -0.80 7.08
N PHE A 104 10.60 -0.33 5.97
CA PHE A 104 10.03 1.01 5.87
C PHE A 104 8.87 1.22 6.85
N PHE A 105 7.90 0.31 6.91
CA PHE A 105 6.77 0.41 7.82
C PHE A 105 7.21 0.39 9.28
N HIS A 106 8.16 -0.48 9.64
CA HIS A 106 8.78 -0.46 10.96
C HIS A 106 9.39 0.91 11.26
N HIS A 107 10.21 1.44 10.34
CA HIS A 107 10.81 2.77 10.48
C HIS A 107 9.75 3.87 10.63
N HIS A 108 8.68 3.82 9.84
CA HIS A 108 7.64 4.85 9.84
C HIS A 108 6.78 4.78 11.10
N TYR A 109 6.16 3.63 11.37
CA TYR A 109 5.22 3.47 12.48
C TYR A 109 5.88 3.45 13.86
N SER A 110 7.20 3.29 13.95
CA SER A 110 7.93 3.53 15.20
C SER A 110 8.00 5.02 15.60
N ARG A 111 7.64 5.94 14.69
CA ARG A 111 7.77 7.40 14.88
C ARG A 111 6.47 8.16 14.66
N TYR A 112 5.61 7.64 13.80
CA TYR A 112 4.38 8.29 13.39
C TYR A 112 3.20 7.33 13.54
N ASP A 113 2.03 7.87 13.87
CA ASP A 113 0.83 7.06 14.09
C ASP A 113 0.14 6.63 12.79
N SER A 114 0.43 7.28 11.66
CA SER A 114 -0.31 7.09 10.42
C SER A 114 0.53 7.33 9.18
N LEU A 115 0.32 6.48 8.16
CA LEU A 115 0.94 6.59 6.84
C LEU A 115 0.58 7.89 6.11
N GLU A 116 -0.52 8.54 6.49
CA GLU A 116 -0.88 9.89 6.01
C GLU A 116 0.26 10.89 6.22
N SER A 117 0.98 10.78 7.34
CA SER A 117 2.12 11.65 7.63
C SER A 117 3.31 11.39 6.70
N ALA A 118 3.47 10.16 6.20
CA ALA A 118 4.47 9.86 5.17
C ALA A 118 4.14 10.58 3.85
N PHE A 119 2.86 10.63 3.48
CA PHE A 119 2.39 11.22 2.22
C PHE A 119 2.37 12.75 2.26
N THR A 120 1.86 13.32 3.35
CA THR A 120 1.61 14.77 3.46
C THR A 120 2.84 15.58 3.86
N ARG A 121 3.95 14.94 4.27
CA ARG A 121 5.16 15.64 4.78
C ARG A 121 5.78 16.66 3.83
N SER A 122 5.62 16.47 2.53
CA SER A 122 6.18 17.35 1.49
C SER A 122 5.12 18.27 0.86
N MET A 123 3.88 18.22 1.36
CA MET A 123 2.81 19.11 0.92
C MET A 123 2.88 20.46 1.64
N LYS A 124 2.68 21.52 0.87
CA LYS A 124 2.46 22.87 1.39
C LYS A 124 1.01 23.27 1.17
N ARG A 125 0.46 24.10 2.07
CA ARG A 125 -0.91 24.62 1.92
C ARG A 125 -1.11 25.46 0.66
N THR A 126 -0.02 25.95 0.08
CA THR A 126 -0.01 26.74 -1.17
C THR A 126 0.05 25.89 -2.43
N ASP A 127 0.25 24.57 -2.31
CA ASP A 127 0.35 23.70 -3.47
C ASP A 127 -1.00 23.59 -4.16
N LYS A 128 -0.99 23.73 -5.49
CA LYS A 128 -2.20 23.62 -6.33
C LYS A 128 -2.55 22.17 -6.67
N THR A 129 -1.60 21.25 -6.52
CA THR A 129 -1.69 19.83 -6.87
C THR A 129 -1.00 19.00 -5.79
N VAL A 130 -1.16 17.68 -5.86
CA VAL A 130 -0.50 16.72 -4.94
C VAL A 130 0.89 16.28 -5.41
N GLU A 131 1.46 16.94 -6.42
CA GLU A 131 2.73 16.53 -7.04
C GLU A 131 3.88 16.47 -6.03
N SER A 132 4.02 17.49 -5.17
CA SER A 132 5.03 17.51 -4.11
C SER A 132 4.81 16.41 -3.06
N ALA A 133 3.55 16.01 -2.83
CA ALA A 133 3.22 14.87 -1.97
C ALA A 133 3.73 13.56 -2.59
N LEU A 134 3.46 13.33 -3.87
CA LEU A 134 3.85 12.12 -4.60
C LEU A 134 5.38 11.96 -4.62
N ALA A 135 6.10 13.02 -5.02
CA ALA A 135 7.56 13.01 -5.04
C ALA A 135 8.15 12.83 -3.62
N GLY A 136 7.61 13.57 -2.64
CA GLY A 136 8.04 13.48 -1.25
C GLY A 136 7.81 12.10 -0.63
N PHE A 137 6.66 11.50 -0.89
CA PHE A 137 6.33 10.15 -0.46
C PHE A 137 7.28 9.12 -1.08
N TYR A 138 7.53 9.20 -2.39
CA TYR A 138 8.50 8.33 -3.07
C TYR A 138 9.89 8.42 -2.45
N HIS A 139 10.40 9.64 -2.25
CA HIS A 139 11.72 9.84 -1.65
C HIS A 139 11.78 9.35 -0.21
N TYR A 140 10.70 9.50 0.55
CA TYR A 140 10.65 9.06 1.93
C TYR A 140 10.55 7.54 2.06
N VAL A 141 9.65 6.90 1.31
CA VAL A 141 9.51 5.44 1.32
C VAL A 141 10.82 4.78 0.95
N PHE A 142 11.58 5.39 0.03
CA PHE A 142 12.87 4.91 -0.43
C PHE A 142 14.09 5.57 0.24
N SER A 143 13.95 6.07 1.48
CA SER A 143 15.01 6.78 2.20
C SER A 143 15.93 5.89 3.03
N LEU A 144 15.63 4.60 3.18
CA LEU A 144 16.51 3.66 3.89
C LEU A 144 17.71 3.27 3.01
N ASP A 145 18.89 3.16 3.61
CA ASP A 145 20.18 2.97 2.91
C ASP A 145 20.20 1.73 2.01
N ASP A 146 19.60 0.62 2.47
CA ASP A 146 19.64 -0.68 1.79
C ASP A 146 18.49 -0.91 0.79
N VAL A 147 17.91 0.16 0.23
CA VAL A 147 16.82 0.02 -0.75
C VAL A 147 17.29 -0.68 -2.04
N PRO A 148 16.74 -1.85 -2.38
CA PRO A 148 17.11 -2.52 -3.63
C PRO A 148 16.64 -1.68 -4.82
N LYS A 149 17.53 -1.45 -5.81
CA LYS A 149 17.19 -0.66 -7.01
C LYS A 149 15.90 -1.13 -7.70
N ARG A 150 15.66 -2.45 -7.72
CA ARG A 150 14.46 -3.06 -8.29
C ARG A 150 13.15 -2.70 -7.58
N THR A 151 13.21 -2.37 -6.28
CA THR A 151 12.03 -2.14 -5.45
C THR A 151 11.45 -0.76 -5.69
N ARG A 152 12.29 0.20 -6.10
CA ARG A 152 11.91 1.58 -6.42
C ARG A 152 10.81 1.68 -7.48
N LYS A 153 10.73 0.72 -8.42
CA LYS A 153 9.73 0.72 -9.50
C LYS A 153 8.28 0.52 -9.02
N HIS A 154 8.08 0.10 -7.77
CA HIS A 154 6.75 -0.25 -7.25
C HIS A 154 5.93 0.96 -6.78
N ILE A 155 6.57 2.12 -6.58
CA ILE A 155 5.87 3.39 -6.36
C ILE A 155 6.32 4.35 -7.46
N ALA A 156 5.37 4.95 -8.16
CA ALA A 156 5.66 5.96 -9.17
C ALA A 156 5.94 7.33 -8.51
N SER A 157 6.79 8.12 -9.16
CA SER A 157 6.94 9.56 -8.89
C SER A 157 6.67 10.32 -10.19
N PRO A 158 5.98 11.47 -10.13
CA PRO A 158 5.90 12.41 -11.25
C PRO A 158 7.28 12.99 -11.58
#